data_AF-A0A2J0MPB5-F1
#
_entry.id   AF-A0A2J0MPB5-F1
#
_cell.length_a   1.000
_cell.length_b   1.000
_cell.length_c   1.000
_cell.angle_alpha   90.00
_cell.angle_beta   90.00
_cell.angle_gamma   90.00
#
_symmetry.space_group_name_H-M   'P 1'
#
loop_
_entity.id
_entity.type
_entity.pdbx_description
1 polymer ?
#
loop_
_entity_poly.entity_id
_entity_poly.type
_entity_poly.pdbx_seq_one_letter_code
_entity_poly.pdbx_strand_id
1 'polypeptide(L)'
;LDPAKRFMDSRNARRVSDVETILNAVHQYVIDNKGDFPSGLTEDTEFMLGTYGASCDYYNGGCNVETGACLDLREDLAKYLKTIPLDPQIGIEEETYYSIFRDSEGIVTVRACAAEEMEISTSR
;
A
#
# COMPACT_ATOMS: atom_id res chain seq x y z
N LEU A 1 -12.89 -24.38 16.10
CA LEU A 1 -12.49 -22.98 16.27
C LEU A 1 -10.98 -22.99 16.48
N ASP A 2 -10.20 -22.39 15.60
CA ASP A 2 -8.74 -22.35 15.70
C ASP A 2 -8.30 -20.96 16.19
N PRO A 3 -7.71 -20.85 17.40
CA PRO A 3 -7.21 -19.57 17.92
C PRO A 3 -6.21 -18.88 16.99
N ALA A 4 -5.34 -19.64 16.32
CA ALA A 4 -4.36 -19.06 15.40
C ALA A 4 -5.07 -18.38 14.22
N LYS A 5 -6.10 -19.03 13.66
CA LYS A 5 -6.92 -18.47 12.60
C LYS A 5 -7.61 -17.17 12.99
N ARG A 6 -8.12 -17.07 14.21
CA ARG A 6 -8.76 -15.82 14.69
C ARG A 6 -7.79 -14.63 14.73
N PHE A 7 -6.51 -14.87 15.01
CA PHE A 7 -5.51 -13.82 14.96
C PHE A 7 -5.20 -13.39 13.52
N MET A 8 -5.12 -14.35 12.58
CA MET A 8 -4.96 -14.07 11.15
C MET A 8 -6.14 -13.24 10.62
N ASP A 9 -7.37 -13.68 10.91
CA ASP A 9 -8.59 -12.97 10.50
C ASP A 9 -8.62 -11.53 11.01
N SER A 10 -8.19 -11.31 12.27
CA SER A 10 -8.11 -9.96 12.86
C SER A 10 -7.05 -9.08 12.20
N ARG A 11 -5.90 -9.65 11.79
CA ARG A 11 -4.86 -8.91 11.08
C ARG A 11 -5.29 -8.57 9.66
N ASN A 12 -5.88 -9.53 8.95
CA ASN A 12 -6.44 -9.31 7.62
C ASN A 12 -7.56 -8.26 7.64
N ALA A 13 -8.44 -8.26 8.64
CA ALA A 13 -9.46 -7.21 8.78
C ALA A 13 -8.83 -5.81 8.90
N ARG A 14 -7.71 -5.69 9.62
CA ARG A 14 -6.96 -4.43 9.69
C ARG A 14 -6.31 -4.08 8.35
N ARG A 15 -5.70 -5.04 7.66
CA ARG A 15 -5.13 -4.84 6.31
C ARG A 15 -6.15 -4.33 5.32
N VAL A 16 -7.38 -4.85 5.36
CA VAL A 16 -8.50 -4.36 4.52
C VAL A 16 -8.76 -2.87 4.77
N SER A 17 -8.91 -2.47 6.04
CA SER A 17 -9.12 -1.05 6.38
C SER A 17 -7.93 -0.17 6.00
N ASP A 18 -6.70 -0.69 6.13
CA ASP A 18 -5.47 0.03 5.82
C ASP A 18 -5.36 0.29 4.30
N VAL A 19 -5.58 -0.72 3.44
CA VAL A 19 -5.53 -0.53 1.98
C VAL A 19 -6.62 0.42 1.48
N GLU A 20 -7.83 0.36 2.06
CA GLU A 20 -8.91 1.30 1.75
C GLU A 20 -8.54 2.74 2.15
N THR A 21 -7.91 2.91 3.31
CA THR A 21 -7.49 4.21 3.83
C THR A 21 -6.42 4.84 2.93
N ILE A 22 -5.42 4.05 2.51
CA ILE A 22 -4.37 4.50 1.59
C ILE A 22 -4.97 4.89 0.23
N LEU A 23 -5.81 4.04 -0.36
CA LEU A 23 -6.44 4.32 -1.66
C LEU A 23 -7.32 5.57 -1.61
N ASN A 24 -8.11 5.74 -0.54
CA ASN A 24 -8.92 6.94 -0.36
C ASN A 24 -8.07 8.22 -0.28
N ALA A 25 -6.91 8.15 0.39
CA ALA A 25 -6.00 9.29 0.50
C ALA A 25 -5.39 9.68 -0.86
N VAL A 26 -4.94 8.69 -1.63
CA VAL A 26 -4.41 8.92 -2.99
C VAL A 26 -5.50 9.47 -3.90
N HIS A 27 -6.72 8.93 -3.84
CA HIS A 27 -7.82 9.44 -4.65
C HIS A 27 -8.19 10.89 -4.29
N GLN A 28 -8.21 11.25 -3.01
CA GLN A 28 -8.41 12.64 -2.57
C GLN A 28 -7.27 13.56 -3.05
N TYR A 29 -6.02 13.09 -3.00
CA TYR A 29 -4.88 13.81 -3.57
C TYR A 29 -5.11 14.12 -5.05
N VAL A 30 -5.52 13.13 -5.85
CA VAL A 30 -5.74 13.30 -7.29
C VAL A 30 -6.84 14.32 -7.57
N ILE A 31 -7.94 14.28 -6.80
CA ILE A 31 -9.05 15.26 -6.91
C ILE A 31 -8.55 16.68 -6.64
N ASP A 32 -7.84 16.89 -5.54
CA ASP A 32 -7.37 18.21 -5.11
C ASP A 32 -6.24 18.75 -6.01
N ASN A 33 -5.48 17.86 -6.63
CA ASN A 33 -4.38 18.18 -7.54
C ASN A 33 -4.77 18.06 -9.03
N LYS A 34 -6.06 18.21 -9.36
CA LYS A 34 -6.58 18.33 -10.74
C LYS A 34 -6.21 17.16 -11.67
N GLY A 35 -6.12 15.96 -11.13
CA GLY A 35 -5.77 14.76 -11.88
C GLY A 35 -4.30 14.35 -11.77
N ASP A 36 -3.45 15.17 -11.14
CA ASP A 36 -2.05 14.80 -10.92
C ASP A 36 -1.94 13.78 -9.77
N PHE A 37 -1.06 12.78 -9.96
CA PHE A 37 -0.77 11.75 -8.97
C PHE A 37 0.34 12.19 -8.01
N PRO A 38 0.46 11.56 -6.83
CA PRO A 38 1.61 11.76 -5.95
C PRO A 38 2.93 11.60 -6.69
N SER A 39 3.91 12.41 -6.32
CA SER A 39 5.24 12.42 -6.93
C SER A 39 5.90 11.04 -6.81
N GLY A 40 6.48 10.56 -7.92
CA GLY A 40 7.14 9.24 -7.97
C GLY A 40 6.21 8.05 -8.24
N LEU A 41 4.88 8.21 -8.14
CA LEU A 41 3.93 7.17 -8.55
C LEU A 41 3.79 7.14 -10.07
N THR A 42 4.73 6.45 -10.73
CA THR A 42 4.73 6.25 -12.18
C THR A 42 3.77 5.13 -12.59
N GLU A 43 3.39 5.12 -13.88
CA GLU A 43 2.58 4.06 -14.47
C GLU A 43 3.34 2.73 -14.55
N ASP A 44 2.58 1.65 -14.54
CA ASP A 44 3.01 0.27 -14.77
C ASP A 44 4.16 -0.20 -13.86
N THR A 45 4.34 0.45 -12.71
CA THR A 45 5.32 0.08 -11.69
C THR A 45 4.63 -0.05 -10.34
N GLU A 46 4.86 -1.18 -9.66
CA GLU A 46 4.37 -1.39 -8.31
C GLU A 46 5.43 -0.97 -7.30
N PHE A 47 5.07 -0.07 -6.40
CA PHE A 47 5.97 0.47 -5.39
C PHE A 47 5.60 -0.02 -4.00
N MET A 48 6.60 -0.42 -3.21
CA MET A 48 6.42 -0.59 -1.76
C MET A 48 6.35 0.79 -1.09
N LEU A 49 5.34 1.02 -0.28
CA LEU A 49 5.27 2.23 0.54
C LEU A 49 6.23 2.12 1.71
N GLY A 50 7.03 3.16 1.91
CA GLY A 50 8.00 3.24 3.00
C GLY A 50 9.15 4.18 2.69
N THR A 51 10.04 4.37 3.66
CA THR A 51 11.20 5.27 3.53
C THR A 51 12.46 4.60 2.97
N TYR A 52 12.42 3.28 2.74
CA TYR A 52 13.55 2.57 2.14
C TYR A 52 13.81 3.10 0.72
N GLY A 53 15.07 3.14 0.29
CA GLY A 53 15.43 3.59 -1.07
C GLY A 53 15.85 2.49 -2.05
N ALA A 54 16.36 1.36 -1.57
CA ALA A 54 16.98 0.33 -2.42
C ALA A 54 16.62 -1.14 -2.12
N SER A 55 16.08 -1.48 -0.94
CA SER A 55 15.74 -2.85 -0.54
C SER A 55 14.35 -2.90 0.08
N CYS A 56 13.36 -2.90 -0.81
CA CYS A 56 11.92 -3.01 -0.49
C CYS A 56 11.24 -3.98 -1.46
N ASP A 57 12.03 -4.83 -2.15
CA ASP A 57 11.49 -5.84 -3.02
C ASP A 57 10.68 -6.85 -2.23
N TYR A 58 9.50 -7.19 -2.75
CA TYR A 58 8.61 -8.10 -2.08
C TYR A 58 7.65 -8.76 -3.05
N TYR A 59 7.64 -10.10 -3.03
CA TYR A 59 6.97 -10.95 -4.02
C TYR A 59 5.99 -11.94 -3.34
N ASN A 60 5.04 -11.42 -2.56
CA ASN A 60 4.05 -12.21 -1.84
C ASN A 60 2.75 -11.43 -1.62
N GLY A 61 1.65 -12.12 -1.30
CA GLY A 61 0.34 -11.52 -1.06
C GLY A 61 -0.27 -10.82 -2.27
N GLY A 62 0.15 -11.21 -3.47
CA GLY A 62 -0.23 -10.56 -4.73
C GLY A 62 0.58 -9.30 -5.05
N CYS A 63 1.60 -8.96 -4.26
CA CYS A 63 2.56 -7.91 -4.59
C CYS A 63 3.70 -8.43 -5.46
N ASN A 64 4.19 -7.58 -6.34
CA ASN A 64 5.33 -7.79 -7.22
C ASN A 64 6.23 -6.55 -7.23
N VAL A 65 6.74 -6.16 -6.05
CA VAL A 65 7.61 -4.99 -5.91
C VAL A 65 9.04 -5.36 -6.29
N GLU A 66 9.61 -4.65 -7.25
CA GLU A 66 11.00 -4.84 -7.68
C GLU A 66 12.02 -4.14 -6.76
N THR A 67 13.27 -4.58 -6.81
CA THR A 67 14.35 -3.95 -6.03
C THR A 67 14.50 -2.47 -6.37
N GLY A 68 14.40 -1.62 -5.34
CA GLY A 68 14.48 -0.17 -5.48
C GLY A 68 13.18 0.50 -5.92
N ALA A 69 12.09 -0.24 -6.13
CA ALA A 69 10.75 0.31 -6.35
C ALA A 69 10.10 0.69 -5.00
N CYS A 70 10.75 1.56 -4.24
CA CYS A 70 10.26 2.05 -2.97
C CYS A 70 9.72 3.47 -3.15
N LEU A 71 8.65 3.82 -2.43
CA LEU A 71 8.03 5.12 -2.57
C LEU A 71 7.57 5.67 -1.21
N ASP A 72 8.11 6.82 -0.83
CA ASP A 72 7.67 7.54 0.36
C ASP A 72 6.62 8.60 -0.02
N LEU A 73 5.35 8.30 0.27
CA LEU A 73 4.22 9.19 0.01
C LEU A 73 3.78 10.00 1.24
N ARG A 74 4.56 10.00 2.34
CA ARG A 74 4.13 10.65 3.59
C ARG A 74 3.91 12.14 3.44
N GLU A 75 4.76 12.82 2.67
CA GLU A 75 4.64 14.27 2.43
C GLU A 75 3.42 14.59 1.56
N ASP A 76 3.26 13.89 0.44
CA ASP A 76 2.15 14.11 -0.50
C ASP A 76 0.78 13.81 0.14
N LEU A 77 0.70 12.75 0.95
CA LEU A 77 -0.56 12.31 1.55
C LEU A 77 -0.85 12.94 2.92
N ALA A 78 0.04 13.76 3.49
CA ALA A 78 -0.08 14.30 4.85
C ALA A 78 -1.42 15.00 5.14
N LYS A 79 -2.04 15.62 4.12
CA LYS A 79 -3.34 16.30 4.25
C LYS A 79 -4.52 15.32 4.32
N TYR A 80 -4.39 14.15 3.71
CA TYR A 80 -5.49 13.18 3.52
C TYR A 80 -5.34 11.97 4.45
N LEU A 81 -4.13 11.72 4.93
CA LEU A 81 -3.76 10.59 5.75
C LEU A 81 -2.74 11.02 6.80
N LYS A 82 -3.08 10.86 8.08
CA LYS A 82 -2.21 11.27 9.19
C LYS A 82 -0.85 10.55 9.17
N THR A 83 -0.86 9.27 8.86
CA THR A 83 0.32 8.41 8.80
C THR A 83 0.01 7.23 7.89
N ILE A 84 0.97 6.83 7.05
CA ILE A 84 0.83 5.61 6.26
C ILE A 84 0.74 4.42 7.23
N PRO A 85 -0.31 3.58 7.15
CA PRO A 85 -0.43 2.38 7.97
C PRO A 85 0.76 1.44 7.79
N LEU A 86 1.06 0.68 8.84
CA LEU A 86 2.06 -0.39 8.81
C LEU A 86 1.34 -1.72 8.91
N ASP A 87 1.81 -2.74 8.17
CA ASP A 87 1.31 -4.10 8.32
C ASP A 87 1.36 -4.50 9.81
N PRO A 88 0.27 -5.06 10.36
CA PRO A 88 0.14 -5.31 11.80
C PRO A 88 1.10 -6.35 12.38
N GLN A 89 1.84 -7.09 11.55
CA GLN A 89 2.75 -8.14 11.99
C GLN A 89 4.21 -7.83 11.71
N ILE A 90 4.51 -7.26 10.54
CA ILE A 90 5.89 -7.08 10.07
C ILE A 90 6.23 -5.65 9.63
N GLY A 91 5.22 -4.75 9.56
CA GLY A 91 5.41 -3.40 9.05
C GLY A 91 6.30 -2.52 9.93
N ILE A 92 7.17 -1.77 9.27
CA ILE A 92 8.03 -0.72 9.84
C ILE A 92 7.95 0.53 8.95
N GLU A 93 8.45 1.68 9.42
CA GLU A 93 8.36 2.93 8.65
C GLU A 93 9.10 2.84 7.31
N GLU A 94 10.19 2.09 7.28
CA GLU A 94 11.01 1.88 6.11
C GLU A 94 10.32 0.97 5.08
N GLU A 95 9.52 0.00 5.52
CA GLU A 95 8.83 -0.98 4.70
C GLU A 95 7.47 -1.32 5.34
N THR A 96 6.41 -0.73 4.80
CA THR A 96 5.08 -0.85 5.41
C THR A 96 4.40 -2.18 5.09
N TYR A 97 4.86 -2.90 4.07
CA TYR A 97 4.21 -4.06 3.45
C TYR A 97 2.84 -3.76 2.84
N TYR A 98 2.59 -2.49 2.53
CA TYR A 98 1.54 -2.06 1.61
C TYR A 98 2.17 -1.55 0.33
N SER A 99 1.75 -2.09 -0.80
CA SER A 99 2.20 -1.62 -2.11
C SER A 99 1.14 -0.79 -2.82
N ILE A 100 1.59 0.03 -3.76
CA ILE A 100 0.75 0.84 -4.63
C ILE A 100 1.19 0.65 -6.08
N PHE A 101 0.21 0.48 -6.96
CA PHE A 101 0.39 0.33 -8.40
C PHE A 101 -0.60 1.25 -9.11
N ARG A 102 -0.18 1.84 -10.22
CA ARG A 102 -1.03 2.61 -11.11
C ARG A 102 -0.86 2.06 -12.53
N ASP A 103 -1.96 1.79 -13.22
CA ASP A 103 -1.93 1.41 -14.65
C ASP A 103 -1.90 2.64 -15.57
N SER A 104 -1.77 2.38 -16.87
CA SER A 104 -1.78 3.41 -17.93
C SER A 104 -3.10 4.18 -18.04
N GLU A 105 -4.19 3.65 -17.51
CA GLU A 105 -5.51 4.24 -17.45
C GLU A 105 -5.70 5.14 -16.21
N GLY A 106 -4.74 5.12 -15.27
CA GLY A 106 -4.75 5.89 -14.04
C GLY A 106 -5.51 5.24 -12.89
N ILE A 107 -5.88 3.95 -13.00
CA ILE A 107 -6.49 3.20 -11.91
C ILE A 107 -5.40 2.87 -10.89
N VAL A 108 -5.62 3.27 -9.65
CA VAL A 108 -4.71 3.01 -8.55
C VAL A 108 -5.17 1.76 -7.82
N THR A 109 -4.25 0.80 -7.65
CA THR A 109 -4.43 -0.41 -6.86
C THR A 109 -3.51 -0.37 -5.65
N VAL A 110 -4.06 -0.64 -4.46
CA VAL A 110 -3.29 -0.79 -3.23
C VAL A 110 -3.44 -2.23 -2.73
N ARG A 111 -2.33 -2.85 -2.30
CA ARG A 111 -2.29 -4.25 -1.87
C ARG A 111 -1.65 -4.39 -0.49
N ALA A 112 -2.08 -5.38 0.27
CA ALA A 112 -1.42 -5.79 1.50
C ALA A 112 -0.54 -7.01 1.22
N CYS A 113 0.77 -6.80 1.17
CA CYS A 113 1.71 -7.82 0.69
C CYS A 113 1.89 -8.98 1.67
N ALA A 114 1.69 -8.73 2.96
CA ALA A 114 1.76 -9.76 4.00
C ALA A 114 0.38 -10.33 4.38
N ALA A 115 -0.62 -10.23 3.50
CA ALA A 115 -1.93 -10.83 3.71
C ALA A 115 -1.83 -12.36 3.90
N GLU A 116 -2.63 -12.89 4.82
CA GLU A 116 -2.53 -14.29 5.25
C GLU A 116 -3.69 -15.10 4.66
N GLU A 117 -3.39 -16.24 4.02
CA GLU A 117 -4.36 -17.17 3.39
C GLU A 117 -5.21 -16.60 2.23
N MET A 118 -5.12 -15.30 1.94
CA MET A 118 -5.84 -14.63 0.87
C MET A 118 -5.09 -13.41 0.37
N GLU A 119 -5.41 -12.98 -0.86
CA GLU A 119 -5.01 -11.68 -1.37
C GLU A 119 -5.94 -10.59 -0.82
N ILE A 120 -5.36 -9.45 -0.45
CA ILE A 120 -6.11 -8.25 -0.03
C ILE A 120 -5.64 -7.09 -0.90
N SER A 121 -6.54 -6.61 -1.75
CA SER A 121 -6.30 -5.51 -2.67
C SER A 121 -7.57 -4.68 -2.88
N THR A 122 -7.41 -3.40 -3.24
CA THR A 122 -8.50 -2.50 -3.60
C THR A 122 -8.06 -1.55 -4.71
N SER A 123 -8.96 -1.20 -5.62
CA SER A 123 -8.64 -0.42 -6.81
C SER A 123 -9.70 0.63 -7.10
N ARG A 124 -9.30 1.83 -7.54
CA ARG A 124 -10.20 2.92 -7.97
C ARG A 124 -9.57 3.80 -9.04
#